data_AF-A0A5J9TKK6-F1
#
_entry.id   AF-A0A5J9TKK6-F1
#
_cell.length_a   1.000
_cell.length_b   1.000
_cell.length_c   1.000
_cell.angle_alpha   90.00
_cell.angle_beta   90.00
_cell.angle_gamma   90.00
#
_symmetry.space_group_name_H-M   'P 1'
#
loop_
_entity.id
_entity.type
_entity.pdbx_description
1 polymer ?
#
loop_
_entity_poly.entity_id
_entity_poly.type
_entity_poly.pdbx_seq_one_letter_code
_entity_poly.pdbx_strand_id
1 'polypeptide(L)'
;MALYRFRVRILSLILRSQPSSSASHDPPFVSLNRLLCSAATTASSASSRRSFAVKHYLVSRCGLTPAQANKAAKRISHLRSSSNPDAVLAFLGGTLGVPAPGIAAAVIMNPAILCSNVAKPNLALLQQCGLSASDITALNKYTARLFTVNPKHLQEAFELVEELGVKRETRMFPRTLVSICWKGKEAVTSRMQLLQEFGFSQHDVREIVRKAPPILSLSDQKVQGNVDFLMKDVGLDVPYIARRPVLDLILLLHVFV
;
A
#
# COMPACT_ATOMS: atom_id res chain seq x y z
N MET A 1 -24.77 -10.83 21.23
CA MET A 1 -24.36 -10.49 22.62
C MET A 1 -22.98 -11.03 23.02
N ALA A 2 -22.64 -12.31 22.77
CA ALA A 2 -21.35 -12.88 23.19
C ALA A 2 -20.12 -12.19 22.56
N LEU A 3 -20.14 -11.96 21.23
CA LEU A 3 -19.07 -11.26 20.50
C LEU A 3 -18.85 -9.82 21.01
N TYR A 4 -19.94 -9.12 21.35
CA TYR A 4 -19.91 -7.75 21.87
C TYR A 4 -19.26 -7.69 23.26
N ARG A 5 -19.67 -8.58 24.18
CA ARG A 5 -19.05 -8.68 25.52
C ARG A 5 -17.58 -9.09 25.46
N PHE A 6 -17.22 -9.95 24.51
CA PHE A 6 -15.84 -10.35 24.25
C PHE A 6 -14.99 -9.17 23.77
N ARG A 7 -15.51 -8.35 22.84
CA ARG A 7 -14.84 -7.12 22.36
C ARG A 7 -14.59 -6.11 23.47
N VAL A 8 -15.59 -5.85 24.31
CA VAL A 8 -15.45 -4.96 25.48
C VAL A 8 -14.38 -5.48 26.45
N ARG A 9 -14.38 -6.79 26.75
CA ARG A 9 -13.38 -7.40 27.62
C ARG A 9 -11.96 -7.31 27.05
N ILE A 10 -11.75 -7.66 25.78
CA ILE A 10 -10.43 -7.58 25.15
C ILE A 10 -9.92 -6.15 25.13
N LEU A 11 -10.74 -5.19 24.71
CA LEU A 11 -10.32 -3.78 24.70
C LEU A 11 -9.99 -3.29 26.11
N SER A 12 -10.78 -3.67 27.12
CA SER A 12 -10.49 -3.32 28.51
C SER A 12 -9.18 -3.91 29.06
N LEU A 13 -8.74 -5.07 28.54
CA LEU A 13 -7.46 -5.71 28.90
C LEU A 13 -6.28 -5.05 28.18
N ILE A 14 -6.45 -4.72 26.90
CA ILE A 14 -5.42 -4.03 26.11
C ILE A 14 -5.21 -2.61 26.63
N LEU A 15 -6.28 -1.89 26.99
CA LEU A 15 -6.20 -0.54 27.55
C LEU A 15 -5.54 -0.49 28.94
N ARG A 16 -5.58 -1.58 29.71
CA ARG A 16 -4.91 -1.70 31.02
C ARG A 16 -3.43 -2.06 30.95
N SER A 17 -2.95 -2.48 29.78
CA SER A 17 -1.55 -2.91 29.62
C SER A 17 -0.66 -1.69 29.38
N GLN A 18 0.20 -1.33 30.34
CA GLN A 18 1.30 -0.37 30.11
C GLN A 18 2.43 -1.05 29.31
N PRO A 19 3.18 -0.30 28.47
CA PRO A 19 4.34 -0.86 27.79
C PRO A 19 5.47 -1.07 28.81
N SER A 20 5.89 -2.32 28.99
CA SER A 20 7.19 -2.63 29.58
C SER A 20 8.29 -2.21 28.62
N SER A 21 9.13 -1.28 29.09
CA SER A 21 10.42 -0.95 28.49
C SER A 21 11.42 -2.07 28.78
N SER A 22 12.45 -2.15 27.92
CA SER A 22 13.68 -2.95 27.99
C SER A 22 13.59 -4.43 27.60
N ALA A 23 14.14 -4.74 26.42
CA ALA A 23 15.24 -5.69 26.26
C ALA A 23 15.82 -5.53 24.85
N SER A 24 17.02 -4.96 24.78
CA SER A 24 17.95 -5.09 23.66
C SER A 24 18.31 -6.56 23.50
N HIS A 25 18.11 -7.14 22.32
CA HIS A 25 18.86 -8.31 21.87
C HIS A 25 18.84 -8.36 20.34
N ASP A 26 19.97 -8.02 19.75
CA ASP A 26 20.31 -8.36 18.38
C ASP A 26 20.43 -9.90 18.25
N PRO A 27 19.97 -10.51 17.14
CA PRO A 27 20.49 -11.79 16.70
C PRO A 27 21.44 -11.62 15.50
N PRO A 28 22.36 -12.58 15.30
CA PRO A 28 23.56 -12.37 14.51
C PRO A 28 23.31 -12.41 13.01
N PHE A 29 24.11 -11.63 12.29
CA PHE A 29 24.40 -11.80 10.88
C PHE A 29 24.85 -13.23 10.59
N VAL A 30 24.17 -13.91 9.66
CA VAL A 30 24.73 -15.05 8.95
C VAL A 30 24.77 -14.68 7.47
N SER A 31 25.99 -14.46 6.99
CA SER A 31 26.32 -14.38 5.56
C SER A 31 26.19 -15.76 4.93
N LEU A 32 25.50 -15.86 3.81
CA LEU A 32 25.70 -16.95 2.86
C LEU A 32 25.97 -16.39 1.47
N ASN A 33 27.26 -16.45 1.15
CA ASN A 33 27.80 -16.38 -0.19
C ASN A 33 27.26 -17.56 -1.02
N ARG A 34 26.76 -17.31 -2.22
CA ARG A 34 26.77 -18.29 -3.32
C ARG A 34 26.82 -17.57 -4.67
N LEU A 35 27.94 -17.79 -5.36
CA LEU A 35 28.22 -17.37 -6.73
C LEU A 35 27.57 -18.31 -7.77
N LEU A 36 27.56 -17.80 -9.02
CA LEU A 36 27.43 -18.45 -10.34
C LEU A 36 25.98 -18.63 -10.85
N CYS A 37 25.58 -18.27 -12.08
CA CYS A 37 26.29 -18.10 -13.36
C CYS A 37 25.72 -16.95 -14.22
N SER A 38 26.59 -16.39 -15.07
CA SER A 38 26.26 -15.59 -16.26
C SER A 38 25.77 -16.50 -17.39
N ALA A 39 24.72 -16.07 -18.10
CA ALA A 39 24.47 -16.48 -19.47
C ALA A 39 23.94 -15.25 -20.23
N ALA A 40 24.79 -14.68 -21.08
CA ALA A 40 24.38 -13.75 -22.11
C ALA A 40 23.59 -14.53 -23.16
N THR A 41 22.36 -14.14 -23.45
CA THR A 41 21.67 -14.58 -24.66
C THR A 41 21.45 -13.40 -25.58
N THR A 42 22.07 -13.50 -26.76
CA THR A 42 21.96 -12.61 -27.90
C THR A 42 20.51 -12.40 -28.31
N ALA A 43 20.11 -11.14 -28.47
CA ALA A 43 18.85 -10.77 -29.08
C ALA A 43 18.90 -11.06 -30.59
N SER A 44 17.98 -11.89 -31.09
CA SER A 44 17.70 -12.00 -32.52
C SER A 44 16.40 -11.27 -32.83
N SER A 45 16.54 -10.15 -33.52
CA SER A 45 15.47 -9.42 -34.19
C SER A 45 15.00 -10.20 -35.42
N ALA A 46 13.80 -10.77 -35.34
CA ALA A 46 13.08 -11.26 -36.51
C ALA A 46 11.67 -10.66 -36.50
N SER A 47 11.53 -9.57 -37.24
CA SER A 47 10.25 -8.99 -37.63
C SER A 47 9.49 -9.99 -38.49
N SER A 48 8.56 -10.70 -37.88
CA SER A 48 7.37 -11.16 -38.58
C SER A 48 6.17 -10.62 -37.82
N ARG A 49 5.08 -10.34 -38.54
CA ARG A 49 3.83 -9.76 -38.03
C ARG A 49 3.06 -10.78 -37.18
N ARG A 50 3.76 -11.43 -36.22
CA ARG A 50 3.23 -12.25 -35.15
C ARG A 50 2.75 -11.31 -34.06
N SER A 51 1.48 -11.46 -33.66
CA SER A 51 0.94 -10.76 -32.50
C SER A 51 1.90 -10.93 -31.31
N PHE A 52 2.24 -9.84 -30.63
CA PHE A 52 3.12 -9.87 -29.48
C PHE A 52 2.69 -10.93 -28.47
N ALA A 53 3.55 -11.93 -28.22
CA ALA A 53 3.23 -13.09 -27.40
C ALA A 53 3.35 -12.74 -25.91
N VAL A 54 2.35 -12.01 -25.39
CA VAL A 54 2.32 -11.49 -24.00
C VAL A 54 2.65 -12.57 -22.97
N LYS A 55 2.08 -13.77 -23.09
CA LYS A 55 2.33 -14.88 -22.15
C LYS A 55 3.81 -15.28 -22.12
N HIS A 56 4.42 -15.45 -23.29
CA HIS A 56 5.83 -15.82 -23.41
C HIS A 56 6.72 -14.70 -22.86
N TYR A 57 6.38 -13.44 -23.16
CA TYR A 57 7.08 -12.28 -22.61
C TYR A 57 7.05 -12.26 -21.07
N LEU A 58 5.88 -12.45 -20.46
CA LEU A 58 5.75 -12.46 -19.00
C LEU A 58 6.55 -13.59 -18.33
N VAL A 59 6.64 -14.76 -18.95
CA VAL A 59 7.47 -15.86 -18.44
C VAL A 59 8.96 -15.52 -18.57
N SER A 60 9.39 -15.17 -19.79
CA SER A 60 10.82 -14.98 -20.10
C SER A 60 11.44 -13.72 -19.50
N ARG A 61 10.69 -12.61 -19.45
CA ARG A 61 11.21 -11.29 -19.06
C ARG A 61 10.80 -10.86 -17.66
N CYS A 62 9.63 -11.28 -17.20
CA CYS A 62 9.13 -10.93 -15.87
C CYS A 62 9.29 -12.08 -14.86
N GLY A 63 9.78 -13.26 -15.27
CA GLY A 63 10.02 -14.39 -14.38
C GLY A 63 8.76 -15.03 -13.81
N LEU A 64 7.60 -14.85 -14.47
CA LEU A 64 6.33 -15.44 -14.03
C LEU A 64 6.27 -16.94 -14.39
N THR A 65 5.58 -17.73 -13.57
CA THR A 65 5.18 -19.08 -13.96
C THR A 65 4.17 -19.04 -15.12
N PRO A 66 4.04 -20.10 -15.93
CA PRO A 66 3.05 -20.16 -17.01
C PRO A 66 1.62 -19.89 -16.53
N ALA A 67 1.24 -20.38 -15.34
CA ALA A 67 -0.07 -20.13 -14.75
C ALA A 67 -0.29 -18.64 -14.40
N GLN A 68 0.70 -18.00 -13.77
CA GLN A 68 0.66 -16.56 -13.47
C GLN A 68 0.61 -15.72 -14.75
N ALA A 69 1.44 -16.05 -15.75
CA ALA A 69 1.49 -15.37 -17.03
C ALA A 69 0.14 -15.48 -17.77
N ASN A 70 -0.53 -16.63 -17.73
CA ASN A 70 -1.87 -16.80 -18.28
C ASN A 70 -2.91 -15.87 -17.63
N LYS A 71 -2.88 -15.75 -16.30
CA LYS A 71 -3.79 -14.86 -15.57
C LYS A 71 -3.51 -13.39 -15.85
N ALA A 72 -2.24 -13.01 -15.86
CA ALA A 72 -1.80 -11.64 -16.12
C ALA A 72 -2.08 -11.21 -17.57
N ALA A 73 -1.79 -12.06 -18.56
CA ALA A 73 -2.00 -11.77 -19.97
C ALA A 73 -3.44 -11.42 -20.32
N LYS A 74 -4.44 -12.00 -19.63
CA LYS A 74 -5.86 -11.65 -19.80
C LYS A 74 -6.14 -10.17 -19.48
N ARG A 75 -5.41 -9.58 -18.54
CA ARG A 75 -5.58 -8.17 -18.12
C ARG A 75 -4.86 -7.17 -19.03
N ILE A 76 -3.89 -7.63 -19.82
CA ILE A 76 -3.08 -6.81 -20.73
C ILE A 76 -3.12 -7.38 -22.15
N SER A 77 -4.27 -7.90 -22.55
CA SER A 77 -4.50 -8.49 -23.88
C SER A 77 -4.34 -7.51 -25.03
N HIS A 78 -4.38 -6.21 -24.76
CA HIS A 78 -4.17 -5.12 -25.71
C HIS A 78 -2.70 -4.75 -25.92
N LEU A 79 -1.76 -5.31 -25.14
CA LEU A 79 -0.33 -5.03 -25.32
C LEU A 79 0.15 -5.59 -26.67
N ARG A 80 0.80 -4.74 -27.48
CA ARG A 80 1.23 -5.07 -28.86
C ARG A 80 2.74 -4.99 -29.09
N SER A 81 3.50 -4.53 -28.10
CA SER A 81 4.95 -4.30 -28.22
C SER A 81 5.63 -4.46 -26.87
N SER A 82 6.92 -4.82 -26.87
CA SER A 82 7.73 -4.90 -25.66
C SER A 82 8.32 -3.56 -25.24
N SER A 83 8.28 -2.52 -26.09
CA SER A 83 8.99 -1.25 -25.85
C SER A 83 8.64 -0.59 -24.51
N ASN A 84 7.35 -0.39 -24.22
CA ASN A 84 6.93 0.17 -22.93
C ASN A 84 7.21 -0.78 -21.75
N PRO A 85 6.83 -2.07 -21.80
CA PRO A 85 7.18 -3.05 -20.76
C PRO A 85 8.68 -3.09 -20.44
N ASP A 86 9.55 -3.18 -21.46
CA ASP A 86 11.00 -3.26 -21.27
C ASP A 86 11.54 -2.00 -20.58
N ALA A 87 11.03 -0.83 -20.96
CA ALA A 87 11.44 0.41 -20.34
C ALA A 87 10.91 0.57 -18.90
N VAL A 88 9.75 -0.01 -18.56
CA VAL A 88 9.26 -0.08 -17.16
C VAL A 88 10.11 -1.06 -16.35
N LEU A 89 10.44 -2.23 -16.90
CA LEU A 89 11.32 -3.21 -16.22
C LEU A 89 12.72 -2.64 -15.98
N ALA A 90 13.29 -1.93 -16.97
CA ALA A 90 14.58 -1.26 -16.84
C ALA A 90 14.55 -0.16 -15.77
N PHE A 91 13.45 0.60 -15.67
CA PHE A 91 13.30 1.61 -14.62
C PHE A 91 13.19 0.99 -13.22
N LEU A 92 12.35 -0.04 -13.06
CA LEU A 92 12.19 -0.74 -11.79
C LEU A 92 13.49 -1.41 -11.32
N GLY A 93 14.15 -2.15 -12.19
CA GLY A 93 15.38 -2.88 -11.84
C GLY A 93 16.62 -1.98 -11.77
N GLY A 94 16.76 -1.05 -12.72
CA GLY A 94 17.93 -0.19 -12.84
C GLY A 94 17.86 1.04 -11.95
N THR A 95 16.87 1.91 -12.18
CA THR A 95 16.76 3.20 -11.46
C THR A 95 16.31 3.02 -10.02
N LEU A 96 15.34 2.14 -9.78
CA LEU A 96 14.80 1.91 -8.44
C LEU A 96 15.49 0.77 -7.69
N GLY A 97 16.34 -0.02 -8.35
CA GLY A 97 17.04 -1.14 -7.70
C GLY A 97 16.10 -2.25 -7.19
N VAL A 98 14.90 -2.38 -7.74
CA VAL A 98 13.95 -3.42 -7.34
C VAL A 98 14.45 -4.77 -7.88
N PRO A 99 14.66 -5.78 -7.02
CA PRO A 99 15.15 -7.08 -7.46
C PRO A 99 14.09 -7.81 -8.31
N ALA A 100 14.54 -8.69 -9.20
CA ALA A 100 13.66 -9.39 -10.15
C ALA A 100 12.43 -10.08 -9.52
N PRO A 101 12.52 -10.75 -8.35
CA PRO A 101 11.33 -11.30 -7.68
C PRO A 101 10.31 -10.24 -7.26
N GLY A 102 10.77 -9.05 -6.86
CA GLY A 102 9.91 -7.91 -6.53
C GLY A 102 9.17 -7.37 -7.75
N ILE A 103 9.88 -7.28 -8.88
CA ILE A 103 9.29 -6.91 -10.16
C ILE A 103 8.23 -7.94 -10.59
N ALA A 104 8.53 -9.23 -10.47
CA ALA A 104 7.57 -10.30 -10.74
C ALA A 104 6.31 -10.16 -9.87
N ALA A 105 6.48 -9.93 -8.56
CA ALA A 105 5.37 -9.72 -7.64
C ALA A 105 4.51 -8.50 -8.03
N ALA A 106 5.13 -7.37 -8.38
CA ALA A 106 4.43 -6.18 -8.85
C ALA A 106 3.61 -6.45 -10.12
N VAL A 107 4.20 -7.16 -11.10
CA VAL A 107 3.53 -7.56 -12.35
C VAL A 107 2.38 -8.52 -12.09
N ILE A 108 2.52 -9.48 -11.16
CA ILE A 108 1.44 -10.40 -10.77
C ILE A 108 0.27 -9.62 -10.15
N MET A 109 0.55 -8.66 -9.26
CA MET A 109 -0.47 -7.83 -8.61
C MET A 109 -1.19 -6.92 -9.61
N ASN A 110 -0.44 -6.23 -10.46
CA ASN A 110 -0.98 -5.29 -11.43
C ASN A 110 -0.23 -5.31 -12.78
N PRO A 111 -0.58 -6.22 -13.70
CA PRO A 111 0.07 -6.32 -15.01
C PRO A 111 -0.02 -5.03 -15.85
N ALA A 112 -1.02 -4.17 -15.57
CA ALA A 112 -1.21 -2.90 -16.27
C ALA A 112 -0.02 -1.93 -16.08
N ILE A 113 0.84 -2.15 -15.08
CA ILE A 113 2.09 -1.40 -14.92
C ILE A 113 2.98 -1.47 -16.17
N LEU A 114 2.92 -2.59 -16.92
CA LEU A 114 3.71 -2.79 -18.14
C LEU A 114 3.16 -2.02 -19.36
N CYS A 115 1.88 -1.66 -19.33
CA CYS A 115 1.18 -1.01 -20.44
C CYS A 115 0.98 0.48 -20.21
N SER A 116 1.07 0.93 -18.96
CA SER A 116 0.76 2.30 -18.57
C SER A 116 1.89 3.24 -18.94
N ASN A 117 1.56 4.31 -19.66
CA ASN A 117 2.46 5.43 -19.92
C ASN A 117 2.71 6.29 -18.67
N VAL A 118 1.81 6.22 -17.67
CA VAL A 118 1.95 6.94 -16.40
C VAL A 118 2.75 6.16 -15.35
N ALA A 119 3.12 4.90 -15.61
CA ALA A 119 3.90 4.09 -14.68
C ALA A 119 5.22 4.74 -14.28
N LYS A 120 6.01 5.19 -15.26
CA LYS A 120 7.31 5.84 -15.01
C LYS A 120 7.18 7.15 -14.23
N PRO A 121 6.37 8.15 -14.65
CA PRO A 121 6.25 9.39 -13.89
C PRO A 121 5.67 9.15 -12.50
N ASN A 122 4.72 8.23 -12.33
CA ASN A 122 4.21 7.88 -10.99
C ASN A 122 5.29 7.23 -10.12
N LEU A 123 6.08 6.29 -10.66
CA LEU A 123 7.17 5.67 -9.93
C LEU A 123 8.24 6.68 -9.52
N ALA A 124 8.59 7.62 -10.41
CA ALA A 124 9.53 8.70 -10.11
C ALA A 124 8.98 9.64 -9.02
N LEU A 125 7.70 10.01 -9.11
CA LEU A 125 7.03 10.81 -8.07
C LEU A 125 7.05 10.07 -6.73
N LEU A 126 6.61 8.81 -6.69
CA LEU A 126 6.60 7.99 -5.48
C LEU A 126 8.00 7.86 -4.85
N GLN A 127 9.05 7.78 -5.65
CA GLN A 127 10.43 7.79 -5.17
C GLN A 127 10.80 9.13 -4.52
N GLN A 128 10.43 10.26 -5.13
CA GLN A 128 10.60 11.60 -4.52
C GLN A 128 9.81 11.74 -3.20
N CYS A 129 8.71 10.99 -3.08
CA CYS A 129 7.89 10.92 -1.87
C CYS A 129 8.44 9.99 -0.78
N GLY A 130 9.57 9.30 -1.02
CA GLY A 130 10.21 8.42 -0.04
C GLY A 130 9.80 6.94 -0.12
N LEU A 131 9.07 6.49 -1.15
CA LEU A 131 8.92 5.04 -1.37
C LEU A 131 10.26 4.44 -1.77
N SER A 132 10.73 3.49 -0.96
CA SER A 132 11.96 2.74 -1.25
C SER A 132 11.68 1.54 -2.17
N ALA A 133 12.75 0.97 -2.73
CA ALA A 133 12.69 -0.32 -3.42
C ALA A 133 12.03 -1.40 -2.54
N SER A 134 12.31 -1.37 -1.23
CA SER A 134 11.74 -2.33 -0.28
C SER A 134 10.22 -2.20 -0.14
N ASP A 135 9.69 -0.97 -0.16
CA ASP A 135 8.24 -0.72 -0.16
C ASP A 135 7.58 -1.20 -1.45
N ILE A 136 8.31 -1.12 -2.58
CA ILE A 136 7.91 -1.67 -3.88
C ILE A 136 8.02 -3.21 -3.90
N THR A 137 8.86 -3.83 -3.07
CA THR A 137 8.85 -5.29 -2.93
C THR A 137 7.73 -5.78 -1.99
N ALA A 138 7.37 -4.98 -0.98
CA ALA A 138 6.31 -5.28 -0.02
C ALA A 138 4.90 -4.92 -0.53
N LEU A 139 4.72 -4.76 -1.84
CA LEU A 139 3.46 -4.35 -2.45
C LEU A 139 2.34 -5.33 -2.14
N ASN A 140 1.19 -4.77 -1.79
CA ASN A 140 -0.09 -5.46 -1.90
C ASN A 140 -0.87 -4.90 -3.10
N LYS A 141 -2.05 -5.49 -3.39
CA LYS A 141 -2.89 -5.07 -4.54
C LYS A 141 -3.21 -3.57 -4.56
N TYR A 142 -3.26 -2.92 -3.39
CA TYR A 142 -3.64 -1.52 -3.25
C TYR A 142 -2.47 -0.60 -3.61
N THR A 143 -1.27 -0.89 -3.11
CA THR A 143 -0.06 -0.12 -3.45
C THR A 143 0.33 -0.30 -4.92
N ALA A 144 0.14 -1.50 -5.49
CA ALA A 144 0.41 -1.75 -6.91
C ALA A 144 -0.47 -0.93 -7.88
N ARG A 145 -1.60 -0.39 -7.40
CA ARG A 145 -2.45 0.49 -8.21
C ARG A 145 -1.89 1.91 -8.34
N LEU A 146 -1.07 2.38 -7.39
CA LEU A 146 -0.49 3.73 -7.43
C LEU A 146 0.31 3.99 -8.71
N PHE A 147 0.97 2.97 -9.24
CA PHE A 147 1.74 3.11 -10.49
C PHE A 147 0.88 3.43 -11.70
N THR A 148 -0.42 3.14 -11.64
CA THR A 148 -1.35 3.32 -12.76
C THR A 148 -2.42 4.39 -12.49
N VAL A 149 -2.35 5.09 -11.35
CA VAL A 149 -3.26 6.21 -11.04
C VAL A 149 -2.95 7.40 -11.94
N ASN A 150 -3.94 8.25 -12.21
CA ASN A 150 -3.71 9.51 -12.91
C ASN A 150 -2.68 10.35 -12.11
N PRO A 151 -1.58 10.80 -12.73
CA PRO A 151 -0.55 11.59 -12.04
C PRO A 151 -1.10 12.80 -11.29
N LYS A 152 -2.14 13.47 -11.82
CA LYS A 152 -2.79 14.60 -11.15
C LYS A 152 -3.43 14.18 -9.84
N HIS A 153 -4.17 13.08 -9.83
CA HIS A 153 -4.78 12.54 -8.60
C HIS A 153 -3.73 12.02 -7.62
N LEU A 154 -2.60 11.50 -8.11
CA LEU A 154 -1.50 11.09 -7.24
C LEU A 154 -0.87 12.30 -6.55
N GLN A 155 -0.71 13.41 -7.28
CA GLN A 155 -0.21 14.68 -6.75
C GLN A 155 -1.19 15.33 -5.76
N GLU A 156 -2.48 15.39 -6.07
CA GLU A 156 -3.52 15.87 -5.15
C GLU A 156 -3.57 15.04 -3.87
N ALA A 157 -3.45 13.72 -3.99
CA ALA A 157 -3.42 12.83 -2.84
C ALA A 157 -2.19 13.11 -1.98
N PHE A 158 -1.05 13.35 -2.60
CA PHE A 158 0.19 13.68 -1.91
C PHE A 158 0.08 14.95 -1.09
N GLU A 159 -0.42 16.04 -1.69
CA GLU A 159 -0.66 17.31 -0.99
C GLU A 159 -1.60 17.13 0.21
N LEU A 160 -2.64 16.31 0.05
CA LEU A 160 -3.55 16.00 1.15
C LEU A 160 -2.88 15.18 2.27
N VAL A 161 -1.96 14.26 1.95
CA VAL A 161 -1.19 13.54 3.00
C VAL A 161 -0.36 14.53 3.83
N GLU A 162 0.23 15.53 3.19
CA GLU A 162 1.03 16.56 3.86
C GLU A 162 0.16 17.49 4.71
N GLU A 163 -1.00 17.91 4.20
CA GLU A 163 -2.00 18.69 4.95
C GLU A 163 -2.47 17.94 6.21
N LEU A 164 -2.59 16.62 6.12
CA LEU A 164 -2.94 15.74 7.24
C LEU A 164 -1.80 15.58 8.26
N GLY A 165 -0.62 16.15 8.00
CA GLY A 165 0.52 16.13 8.91
C GLY A 165 1.27 14.80 8.94
N VAL A 166 1.08 13.93 7.95
CA VAL A 166 1.81 12.66 7.84
C VAL A 166 3.14 12.92 7.16
N LYS A 167 4.24 12.73 7.88
CA LYS A 167 5.60 12.96 7.37
C LYS A 167 6.03 11.87 6.38
N ARG A 168 6.73 12.26 5.32
CA ARG A 168 7.19 11.39 4.21
C ARG A 168 8.05 10.21 4.67
N GLU A 169 8.85 10.42 5.73
CA GLU A 169 9.79 9.45 6.27
C GLU A 169 9.11 8.37 7.11
N THR A 170 7.81 8.51 7.37
CA THR A 170 7.06 7.55 8.17
C THR A 170 6.53 6.41 7.30
N ARG A 171 6.53 5.19 7.84
CA ARG A 171 5.86 4.03 7.21
C ARG A 171 4.36 4.24 6.97
N MET A 172 3.77 5.26 7.58
CA MET A 172 2.36 5.63 7.42
C MET A 172 2.12 6.43 6.15
N PHE A 173 3.11 7.17 5.64
CA PHE A 173 2.98 7.97 4.42
C PHE A 173 2.46 7.17 3.21
N PRO A 174 3.14 6.08 2.77
CA PRO A 174 2.64 5.29 1.65
C PRO A 174 1.24 4.68 1.91
N ARG A 175 0.92 4.34 3.16
CA ARG A 175 -0.40 3.77 3.52
C ARG A 175 -1.52 4.81 3.43
N THR A 176 -1.27 6.02 3.90
CA THR A 176 -2.20 7.15 3.78
C THR A 176 -2.41 7.52 2.32
N LEU A 177 -1.31 7.62 1.54
CA LEU A 177 -1.36 7.93 0.11
C LEU A 177 -2.22 6.92 -0.66
N VAL A 178 -2.00 5.62 -0.45
CA VAL A 178 -2.83 4.56 -1.04
C VAL A 178 -4.30 4.72 -0.66
N SER A 179 -4.58 5.02 0.61
CA SER A 179 -5.96 5.17 1.09
C SER A 179 -6.68 6.32 0.38
N ILE A 180 -6.02 7.47 0.25
CA ILE A 180 -6.56 8.65 -0.42
C ILE A 180 -6.76 8.37 -1.92
N CYS A 181 -5.76 7.81 -2.61
CA CYS A 181 -5.89 7.47 -4.03
C CYS A 181 -7.01 6.45 -4.30
N TRP A 182 -7.29 5.56 -3.36
CA TRP A 182 -8.36 4.57 -3.52
C TRP A 182 -9.75 5.13 -3.25
N LYS A 183 -9.86 5.93 -2.20
CA LYS A 183 -11.16 6.43 -1.72
C LYS A 183 -11.59 7.70 -2.41
N GLY A 184 -10.63 8.47 -2.92
CA GLY A 184 -10.85 9.82 -3.41
C GLY A 184 -10.85 10.84 -2.28
N LYS A 185 -10.51 12.08 -2.64
CA LYS A 185 -10.43 13.23 -1.74
C LYS A 185 -11.74 13.45 -0.98
N GLU A 186 -12.87 13.46 -1.67
CA GLU A 186 -14.19 13.71 -1.08
C GLU A 186 -14.55 12.72 0.03
N ALA A 187 -14.34 11.42 -0.20
CA ALA A 187 -14.63 10.40 0.79
C ALA A 187 -13.70 10.50 2.03
N VAL A 188 -12.47 10.99 1.86
CA VAL A 188 -11.54 11.25 2.96
C VAL A 188 -11.99 12.47 3.75
N THR A 189 -12.33 13.57 3.07
CA THR A 189 -12.84 14.79 3.70
C THR A 189 -14.14 14.53 4.47
N SER A 190 -15.06 13.74 3.90
CA SER A 190 -16.30 13.35 4.59
C SER A 190 -16.04 12.60 5.89
N ARG A 191 -15.05 11.69 5.93
CA ARG A 191 -14.65 11.00 7.18
C ARG A 191 -14.05 11.94 8.22
N MET A 192 -13.27 12.91 7.77
CA MET A 192 -12.70 13.93 8.67
C MET A 192 -13.79 14.83 9.25
N GLN A 193 -14.80 15.17 8.45
CA GLN A 193 -15.98 15.93 8.90
C GLN A 193 -16.81 15.11 9.89
N LEU A 194 -17.06 13.84 9.60
CA LEU A 194 -17.75 12.92 10.51
C LEU A 194 -17.05 12.85 11.87
N LEU A 195 -15.72 12.74 11.92
CA LEU A 195 -14.99 12.78 13.19
C LEU A 195 -15.18 14.12 13.91
N GLN A 196 -15.20 15.24 13.21
CA GLN A 196 -15.45 16.55 13.81
C GLN A 196 -16.87 16.66 14.40
N GLU A 197 -17.88 16.05 13.77
CA GLU A 197 -19.25 15.99 14.31
C GLU A 197 -19.32 15.23 15.65
N PHE A 198 -18.40 14.31 15.91
CA PHE A 198 -18.24 13.63 17.20
C PHE A 198 -17.47 14.45 18.24
N GLY A 199 -17.11 15.70 17.93
CA GLY A 199 -16.42 16.62 18.84
C GLY A 199 -14.89 16.55 18.77
N PHE A 200 -14.31 15.79 17.82
CA PHE A 200 -12.87 15.79 17.60
C PHE A 200 -12.44 17.10 16.95
N SER A 201 -11.43 17.77 17.50
CA SER A 201 -10.86 18.95 16.85
C SER A 201 -10.11 18.57 15.57
N GLN A 202 -9.86 19.55 14.68
CA GLN A 202 -8.99 19.32 13.51
C GLN A 202 -7.61 18.79 13.89
N HIS A 203 -7.08 19.17 15.05
CA HIS A 203 -5.83 18.63 15.57
C HIS A 203 -5.97 17.15 15.94
N ASP A 204 -7.07 16.77 16.59
CA ASP A 204 -7.34 15.39 16.97
C ASP A 204 -7.51 14.48 15.75
N VAL A 205 -8.22 14.95 14.72
CA VAL A 205 -8.37 14.22 13.46
C VAL A 205 -7.01 13.95 12.81
N ARG A 206 -6.13 14.96 12.74
CA ARG A 206 -4.77 14.78 12.22
C ARG A 206 -3.95 13.81 13.07
N GLU A 207 -4.04 13.88 14.39
CA GLU A 207 -3.36 12.93 15.29
C GLU A 207 -3.85 11.49 15.09
N ILE A 208 -5.16 11.29 14.89
CA ILE A 208 -5.75 9.98 14.57
C ILE A 208 -5.23 9.49 13.23
N VAL A 209 -5.30 10.30 12.17
CA VAL A 209 -4.83 9.90 10.83
C VAL A 209 -3.33 9.58 10.82
N ARG A 210 -2.52 10.35 11.54
CA ARG A 210 -1.07 10.15 11.62
C ARG A 210 -0.69 8.82 12.27
N LYS A 211 -1.43 8.39 13.29
CA LYS A 211 -1.18 7.15 14.02
C LYS A 211 -1.88 5.94 13.38
N ALA A 212 -3.09 6.17 12.85
CA ALA A 212 -4.01 5.15 12.35
C ALA A 212 -4.55 5.46 10.93
N PRO A 213 -3.71 5.60 9.87
CA PRO A 213 -4.18 5.88 8.51
C PRO A 213 -5.29 4.96 7.96
N PRO A 214 -5.37 3.66 8.30
CA PRO A 214 -6.42 2.80 7.76
C PRO A 214 -7.84 3.25 8.10
N ILE A 215 -8.04 4.16 9.07
CA ILE A 215 -9.33 4.80 9.31
C ILE A 215 -9.91 5.46 8.05
N LEU A 216 -9.06 6.03 7.19
CA LEU A 216 -9.46 6.66 5.92
C LEU A 216 -9.96 5.63 4.90
N SER A 217 -9.54 4.37 5.04
CA SER A 217 -9.93 3.25 4.20
C SER A 217 -11.28 2.63 4.58
N LEU A 218 -11.88 3.03 5.70
CA LEU A 218 -13.19 2.53 6.14
C LEU A 218 -14.36 3.11 5.32
N SER A 219 -15.58 2.68 5.64
CA SER A 219 -16.80 3.39 5.25
C SER A 219 -17.25 4.28 6.40
N ASP A 220 -18.07 5.27 6.09
CA ASP A 220 -18.48 6.28 7.06
C ASP A 220 -19.30 5.63 8.19
N GLN A 221 -20.18 4.68 7.83
CA GLN A 221 -20.90 3.82 8.78
C GLN A 221 -19.98 3.02 9.72
N LYS A 222 -18.84 2.53 9.23
CA LYS A 222 -17.88 1.80 10.07
C LYS A 222 -17.13 2.72 11.01
N VAL A 223 -16.76 3.92 10.54
CA VAL A 223 -16.15 4.94 11.39
C VAL A 223 -17.14 5.35 12.49
N GLN A 224 -18.37 5.69 12.10
CA GLN A 224 -19.45 6.05 13.02
C GLN A 224 -19.69 4.96 14.06
N GLY A 225 -19.93 3.71 13.64
CA GLY A 225 -20.19 2.62 14.57
C GLY A 225 -19.04 2.34 15.54
N ASN A 226 -17.78 2.51 15.08
CA ASN A 226 -16.61 2.36 15.95
C ASN A 226 -16.51 3.51 16.97
N VAL A 227 -16.73 4.76 16.54
CA VAL A 227 -16.68 5.93 17.43
C VAL A 227 -17.82 5.88 18.44
N ASP A 228 -19.04 5.57 18.00
CA ASP A 228 -20.21 5.37 18.88
C ASP A 228 -19.95 4.30 19.93
N PHE A 229 -19.41 3.14 19.53
CA PHE A 229 -19.06 2.06 20.46
C PHE A 229 -18.03 2.53 21.50
N LEU A 230 -16.96 3.21 21.08
CA LEU A 230 -15.92 3.69 22.00
C LEU A 230 -16.45 4.73 22.99
N MET A 231 -17.29 5.65 22.53
CA MET A 231 -17.81 6.74 23.36
C MET A 231 -18.97 6.30 24.25
N LYS A 232 -19.94 5.56 23.70
CA LYS A 232 -21.19 5.20 24.40
C LYS A 232 -21.08 3.90 25.18
N ASP A 233 -20.46 2.87 24.60
CA ASP A 233 -20.39 1.54 25.22
C ASP A 233 -19.16 1.36 26.11
N VAL A 234 -18.01 1.87 25.67
CA VAL A 234 -16.75 1.78 26.43
C VAL A 234 -16.58 2.99 27.37
N GLY A 235 -17.20 4.13 27.06
CA GLY A 235 -17.15 5.34 27.89
C GLY A 235 -15.87 6.15 27.74
N LEU A 236 -15.19 6.08 26.59
CA LEU A 236 -13.97 6.85 26.33
C LEU A 236 -14.29 8.27 25.87
N ASP A 237 -13.53 9.23 26.36
CA ASP A 237 -13.61 10.63 25.95
C ASP A 237 -12.80 10.91 24.67
N VAL A 238 -13.19 11.97 23.95
CA VAL A 238 -12.57 12.40 22.68
C VAL A 238 -11.04 12.59 22.80
N PRO A 239 -10.50 13.32 23.80
CA PRO A 239 -9.05 13.46 23.98
C PRO A 239 -8.32 12.13 24.13
N TYR A 240 -8.92 11.15 24.81
CA TYR A 240 -8.32 9.83 24.98
C TYR A 240 -8.27 9.06 23.65
N ILE A 241 -9.37 9.04 22.91
CA ILE A 241 -9.46 8.38 21.59
C ILE A 241 -8.48 9.02 20.60
N ALA A 242 -8.32 10.35 20.62
CA ALA A 242 -7.39 11.06 19.75
C ALA A 242 -5.91 10.76 20.07
N ARG A 243 -5.55 10.73 21.36
CA ARG A 243 -4.18 10.45 21.81
C ARG A 243 -3.79 9.00 21.58
N ARG A 244 -4.74 8.08 21.69
CA ARG A 244 -4.56 6.65 21.44
C ARG A 244 -5.67 6.18 20.50
N PRO A 245 -5.46 6.20 19.18
CA PRO A 245 -6.47 5.73 18.24
C PRO A 245 -6.61 4.21 18.36
N VAL A 246 -7.39 3.79 19.36
CA VAL A 246 -7.90 2.42 19.57
C VAL A 246 -8.72 1.93 18.39
N LEU A 247 -9.03 2.82 17.45
CA LEU A 247 -9.54 2.50 16.13
C LEU A 247 -8.60 1.55 15.37
N ASP A 248 -7.28 1.66 15.51
CA ASP A 248 -6.33 0.68 14.94
C ASP A 248 -6.50 -0.72 15.55
N LEU A 249 -6.81 -0.81 16.84
CA LEU A 249 -7.07 -2.08 17.53
C LEU A 249 -8.38 -2.70 17.05
N ILE A 250 -9.43 -1.90 16.87
CA ILE A 250 -10.70 -2.37 16.31
C ILE A 250 -10.52 -2.80 14.84
N LEU A 251 -9.69 -2.09 14.08
CA LEU A 251 -9.33 -2.43 12.71
C LEU A 251 -8.59 -3.78 12.62
N LEU A 252 -7.63 -4.05 13.52
CA LEU A 252 -6.93 -5.33 13.59
C LEU A 252 -7.87 -6.48 13.97
N LEU A 253 -8.82 -6.25 14.89
CA LEU A 253 -9.82 -7.25 15.29
C LEU A 253 -10.83 -7.58 14.18
N HIS A 254 -11.00 -6.73 13.18
CA HIS A 254 -11.82 -6.99 12.00
C HIS A 254 -11.06 -7.70 10.87
N VAL A 255 -9.74 -7.87 10.96
CA VAL A 255 -8.95 -8.66 9.99
C VAL A 255 -8.93 -10.15 10.36
N PHE A 256 -9.34 -10.52 11.58
CA PHE A 256 -9.43 -11.91 12.06
C PHE A 256 -10.85 -12.48 12.11
N VAL A 257 -11.82 -11.87 11.42
CA VAL A 257 -13.18 -12.42 11.24
C VAL A 257 -13.55 -12.40 9.77
#